data_AF-A0A357Y875-F1
#
_entry.id   AF-A0A357Y875-F1
#
_cell.length_a   1.000
_cell.length_b   1.000
_cell.length_c   1.000
_cell.angle_alpha   90.00
_cell.angle_beta   90.00
_cell.angle_gamma   90.00
#
_symmetry.space_group_name_H-M   'P 1'
#
loop_
_entity.id
_entity.type
_entity.pdbx_description
1 polymer ?
#
loop_
_entity_poly.entity_id
_entity_poly.type
_entity_poly.pdbx_seq_one_letter_code
_entity_poly.pdbx_strand_id
1 'polypeptide(L)'
;MKFLELGWVAKSIISLIFVIPAWLSIDFLKKNFAISAEITMVGYFAGTSVGAASILMLSGVIPTAARDIAFFSVSKFLPPFMVGILLGALTNLFLFSAIPAAPNPGLPIAIQSSAIVFVFLLSALFSSLMPRFFDTVRMDFYHFLGILLIILGVAVIVSRR
;
A
#
# COMPACT_ATOMS: atom_id res chain seq x y z
N MET A 1 1.35 -3.54 23.34
CA MET A 1 1.54 -3.52 21.88
C MET A 1 0.77 -4.69 21.25
N LYS A 2 -0.58 -4.66 21.26
CA LYS A 2 -1.46 -5.81 20.95
C LYS A 2 -1.59 -6.13 19.44
N PHE A 3 -1.14 -5.23 18.55
CA PHE A 3 -1.36 -5.36 17.10
C PHE A 3 -0.48 -6.41 16.42
N LEU A 4 0.68 -6.75 17.02
CA LEU A 4 1.57 -7.81 16.50
C LEU A 4 1.09 -9.22 16.88
N GLU A 5 0.19 -9.34 17.86
CA GLU A 5 -0.39 -10.61 18.30
C GLU A 5 -1.63 -11.02 17.48
N LEU A 6 -2.04 -10.17 16.55
CA LEU A 6 -3.17 -10.46 15.67
C LEU A 6 -2.91 -11.70 14.81
N GLY A 7 -3.98 -12.46 14.56
CA GLY A 7 -3.96 -13.54 13.58
C GLY A 7 -3.53 -13.02 12.21
N TRP A 8 -2.84 -13.85 11.43
CA TRP A 8 -2.26 -13.44 10.15
C TRP A 8 -3.30 -12.93 9.15
N VAL A 9 -4.56 -13.38 9.24
CA VAL A 9 -5.67 -12.86 8.41
C VAL A 9 -5.92 -11.39 8.72
N ALA A 10 -6.04 -11.03 10.00
CA ALA A 10 -6.23 -9.65 10.43
C ALA A 10 -5.04 -8.77 10.01
N LYS A 11 -3.81 -9.28 10.16
CA LYS A 11 -2.60 -8.59 9.66
C LYS A 11 -2.65 -8.36 8.14
N SER A 12 -3.10 -9.33 7.37
CA SER A 12 -3.23 -9.21 5.91
C SER A 12 -4.28 -8.17 5.50
N ILE A 13 -5.41 -8.11 6.22
CA ILE A 13 -6.47 -7.11 6.00
C ILE A 13 -5.97 -5.71 6.37
N ILE A 14 -5.29 -5.57 7.50
CA ILE A 14 -4.71 -4.28 7.91
C ILE A 14 -3.71 -3.79 6.85
N SER A 15 -2.84 -4.69 6.37
CA SER A 15 -1.92 -4.39 5.27
C SER A 15 -2.64 -3.91 4.02
N LEU A 16 -3.75 -4.57 3.64
CA LEU A 16 -4.59 -4.15 2.53
C LEU A 16 -5.17 -2.73 2.74
N ILE A 17 -5.67 -2.42 3.94
CA ILE A 17 -6.26 -1.11 4.23
C ILE A 17 -5.23 0.01 4.06
N PHE A 18 -3.98 -0.21 4.44
CA PHE A 18 -2.92 0.80 4.31
C PHE A 18 -2.35 0.88 2.89
N VAL A 19 -2.37 -0.20 2.12
CA VAL A 19 -1.83 -0.17 0.76
C VAL A 19 -2.75 0.59 -0.20
N ILE A 20 -4.07 0.50 -0.06
CA ILE A 20 -5.05 1.20 -0.90
C ILE A 20 -4.77 2.73 -1.00
N PRO A 21 -4.71 3.49 0.11
CA PRO A 21 -4.41 4.92 0.06
C PRO A 21 -3.01 5.21 -0.45
N ALA A 22 -2.03 4.30 -0.26
CA ALA A 22 -0.70 4.45 -0.83
C ALA A 22 -0.73 4.41 -2.37
N TRP A 23 -1.46 3.46 -2.97
CA TRP A 23 -1.64 3.41 -4.43
C TRP A 23 -2.41 4.62 -4.96
N LEU A 24 -3.51 5.01 -4.30
CA LEU A 24 -4.31 6.18 -4.68
C LEU A 24 -3.50 7.49 -4.61
N SER A 25 -2.48 7.55 -3.76
CA SER A 25 -1.63 8.74 -3.64
C SER A 25 -0.83 9.03 -4.90
N ILE A 26 -0.56 8.04 -5.76
CA ILE A 26 0.27 8.21 -6.97
C ILE A 26 -0.41 9.21 -7.93
N ASP A 27 -1.66 8.96 -8.28
CA ASP A 27 -2.41 9.84 -9.18
C ASP A 27 -2.69 11.20 -8.53
N PHE A 28 -2.98 11.20 -7.22
CA PHE A 28 -3.16 12.44 -6.47
C PHE A 28 -1.90 13.32 -6.49
N LEU A 29 -0.72 12.74 -6.23
CA LEU A 29 0.55 13.47 -6.21
C LEU A 29 0.96 13.95 -7.62
N LYS A 30 0.70 13.14 -8.64
CA LYS A 30 0.90 13.52 -10.03
C LYS A 30 0.06 14.74 -10.40
N LYS A 31 -1.25 14.70 -10.13
CA LYS A 31 -2.18 15.75 -10.51
C LYS A 31 -1.97 17.05 -9.73
N ASN A 32 -1.76 16.96 -8.41
CA ASN A 32 -1.75 18.12 -7.53
C ASN A 32 -0.35 18.72 -7.31
N PHE A 33 0.71 17.94 -7.51
CA PHE A 33 2.09 18.36 -7.22
C PHE A 33 3.08 18.15 -8.38
N ALA A 34 2.62 17.65 -9.53
CA ALA A 34 3.47 17.33 -10.69
C ALA A 34 4.65 16.41 -10.32
N ILE A 35 4.42 15.48 -9.39
CA ILE A 35 5.40 14.47 -8.97
C ILE A 35 5.23 13.24 -9.86
N SER A 36 6.32 12.79 -10.50
CA SER A 36 6.28 11.63 -11.38
C SER A 36 6.18 10.32 -10.59
N ALA A 37 5.71 9.25 -11.24
CA ALA A 37 5.56 7.95 -10.58
C ALA A 37 6.88 7.39 -10.07
N GLU A 38 8.00 7.67 -10.76
CA GLU A 38 9.35 7.26 -10.38
C GLU A 38 9.79 7.95 -9.09
N ILE A 39 9.56 9.27 -8.96
CA ILE A 39 9.87 10.02 -7.75
C ILE A 39 8.98 9.54 -6.60
N THR A 40 7.70 9.30 -6.88
CA THR A 40 6.76 8.74 -5.91
C THR A 40 7.23 7.37 -5.41
N MET A 41 7.68 6.49 -6.31
CA MET A 41 8.21 5.17 -5.97
C MET A 41 9.44 5.27 -5.08
N VAL A 42 10.44 6.06 -5.48
CA VAL A 42 11.69 6.20 -4.70
C VAL A 42 11.40 6.81 -3.33
N GLY A 43 10.58 7.86 -3.27
CA GLY A 43 10.14 8.48 -2.01
C GLY A 43 9.39 7.50 -1.12
N TYR A 44 8.43 6.77 -1.68
CA TYR A 44 7.63 5.78 -0.96
C TYR A 44 8.50 4.68 -0.34
N PHE A 45 9.43 4.08 -1.10
CA PHE A 45 10.29 3.02 -0.56
C PHE A 45 11.32 3.56 0.44
N ALA A 46 11.89 4.75 0.21
CA ALA A 46 12.77 5.39 1.18
C ALA A 46 12.02 5.67 2.50
N GLY A 47 10.80 6.21 2.42
CA GLY A 47 9.96 6.46 3.58
C GLY A 47 9.54 5.17 4.28
N THR A 48 9.20 4.13 3.52
CA THR A 48 8.86 2.80 4.04
C THR A 48 10.01 2.23 4.87
N SER A 49 11.24 2.31 4.36
CA SER A 49 12.43 1.83 5.07
C SER A 49 12.67 2.58 6.38
N VAL A 50 12.57 3.92 6.36
CA VAL A 50 12.74 4.76 7.56
C VAL A 50 11.63 4.52 8.58
N GLY A 51 10.37 4.44 8.12
CA GLY A 51 9.22 4.17 8.96
C GLY A 51 9.29 2.77 9.58
N ALA A 52 9.66 1.75 8.81
CA ALA A 52 9.85 0.40 9.30
C ALA A 52 10.96 0.33 10.35
N ALA A 53 12.12 0.95 10.08
CA ALA A 53 13.21 1.03 11.05
C ALA A 53 12.77 1.72 12.35
N SER A 54 12.02 2.82 12.25
CA SER A 54 11.51 3.56 13.40
C SER A 54 10.51 2.74 14.23
N ILE A 55 9.58 2.02 13.59
CA ILE A 55 8.64 1.14 14.29
C ILE A 55 9.39 -0.01 14.97
N LEU A 56 10.39 -0.60 14.32
CA LEU A 56 11.22 -1.65 14.91
C LEU A 56 12.00 -1.15 16.13
N MET A 57 12.61 0.04 16.04
CA MET A 57 13.29 0.68 17.19
C MET A 57 12.34 0.90 18.37
N LEU A 58 11.13 1.42 18.11
CA LEU A 58 10.09 1.59 19.12
C LEU A 58 9.57 0.26 19.68
N SER A 59 9.70 -0.82 18.91
CA SER A 59 9.35 -2.20 19.33
C SER A 59 10.49 -2.90 20.07
N GLY A 60 11.62 -2.24 20.31
CA GLY A 60 12.79 -2.81 20.98
C GLY A 60 13.70 -3.67 20.07
N VAL A 61 13.45 -3.70 18.76
CA VAL A 61 14.27 -4.40 17.77
C VAL A 61 15.21 -3.39 17.13
N ILE A 62 16.52 -3.49 17.38
CA ILE A 62 17.52 -2.52 16.90
C ILE A 62 17.87 -2.80 15.42
N PRO A 63 17.50 -1.92 14.47
CA PRO A 63 17.90 -2.04 13.09
C PRO A 63 19.18 -1.23 12.85
N THR A 64 20.26 -1.90 12.50
CA THR A 64 21.55 -1.31 12.13
C THR A 64 21.60 -0.95 10.65
N ALA A 65 20.88 0.09 10.22
CA ALA A 65 21.13 0.76 8.94
C ALA A 65 20.24 2.00 8.78
N ALA A 66 20.83 3.20 8.89
CA ALA A 66 20.30 4.41 8.28
C ALA A 66 21.33 5.55 8.38
N ARG A 67 22.28 5.59 7.43
CA ARG A 67 22.96 6.84 7.07
C ARG A 67 22.91 6.97 5.56
N ASP A 68 22.61 8.19 5.13
CA ASP A 68 22.67 8.72 3.77
C ASP A 68 21.43 8.54 2.90
N ILE A 69 20.54 9.54 2.96
CA ILE A 69 19.56 9.82 1.90
C ILE A 69 19.58 11.33 1.65
N ALA A 70 20.37 11.80 0.67
CA ALA A 70 20.40 13.20 0.29
C ALA A 70 20.74 13.37 -1.21
N PHE A 71 19.77 13.16 -2.10
CA PHE A 71 19.95 13.47 -3.54
C PHE A 71 18.68 13.96 -4.28
N PHE A 72 17.59 14.31 -3.60
CA PHE A 72 16.36 14.74 -4.27
C PHE A 72 15.86 16.11 -3.80
N SER A 73 15.22 16.87 -4.71
CA SER A 73 14.54 18.12 -4.38
C SER A 73 13.49 17.85 -3.29
N VAL A 74 13.72 18.42 -2.10
CA VAL A 74 12.97 18.13 -0.87
C VAL A 74 11.47 18.31 -1.07
N SER A 75 11.04 19.33 -1.81
CA SER A 75 9.62 19.62 -2.03
C SER A 75 8.88 18.56 -2.86
N LYS A 76 9.56 17.91 -3.81
CA LYS A 76 8.97 16.83 -4.63
C LYS A 76 9.12 15.45 -3.99
N PHE A 77 10.11 15.30 -3.10
CA PHE A 77 10.41 14.04 -2.44
C PHE A 77 9.62 13.87 -1.13
N LEU A 78 9.37 14.96 -0.40
CA LEU A 78 8.75 14.91 0.93
C LEU A 78 7.34 14.29 0.92
N PRO A 79 6.41 14.64 0.00
CA PRO A 79 5.08 14.03 0.00
C PRO A 79 5.09 12.49 -0.16
N PRO A 80 5.75 11.88 -1.17
CA PRO A 80 5.80 10.43 -1.27
C PRO A 80 6.62 9.78 -0.17
N PHE A 81 7.62 10.47 0.38
CA PHE A 81 8.36 10.01 1.56
C PHE A 81 7.48 9.88 2.80
N MET A 82 6.60 10.86 3.06
CA MET A 82 5.63 10.78 4.15
C MET A 82 4.61 9.66 3.94
N VAL A 83 4.14 9.45 2.70
CA VAL A 83 3.28 8.31 2.35
C VAL A 83 3.99 6.99 2.64
N GLY A 84 5.29 6.89 2.30
CA GLY A 84 6.13 5.73 2.63
C GLY A 84 6.23 5.48 4.14
N ILE A 85 6.54 6.51 4.93
CA ILE A 85 6.66 6.40 6.39
C ILE A 85 5.35 5.94 7.01
N LEU A 86 4.23 6.55 6.63
CA LEU A 86 2.95 6.34 7.29
C LEU A 86 2.24 5.07 6.79
N LEU A 87 2.15 4.91 5.48
CA LEU A 87 1.35 3.85 4.86
C LEU A 87 2.22 2.68 4.45
N GLY A 88 3.37 2.95 3.85
CA GLY A 88 4.27 1.91 3.37
C GLY A 88 4.87 1.08 4.50
N ALA A 89 5.34 1.71 5.58
CA ALA A 89 5.87 1.01 6.74
C ALA A 89 4.84 0.07 7.37
N LEU A 90 3.61 0.56 7.62
CA LEU A 90 2.55 -0.26 8.20
C LEU A 90 2.14 -1.40 7.26
N THR A 91 1.94 -1.10 5.98
CA THR A 91 1.60 -2.11 4.95
C THR A 91 2.59 -3.27 4.99
N ASN A 92 3.88 -2.96 4.89
CA ASN A 92 4.93 -3.97 4.78
C ASN A 92 5.15 -4.69 6.12
N LEU A 93 5.13 -3.97 7.24
CA LEU A 93 5.27 -4.59 8.56
C LEU A 93 4.18 -5.63 8.82
N PHE A 94 2.91 -5.29 8.53
CA PHE A 94 1.81 -6.24 8.71
C PHE A 94 1.82 -7.38 7.69
N LEU A 95 2.19 -7.12 6.44
CA LEU A 95 2.32 -8.17 5.43
C LEU A 95 3.42 -9.17 5.79
N PHE A 96 4.64 -8.68 6.04
CA PHE A 96 5.79 -9.54 6.35
C PHE A 96 5.64 -10.24 7.69
N SER A 97 4.85 -9.70 8.63
CA SER A 97 4.46 -10.40 9.86
C SER A 97 3.36 -11.45 9.65
N ALA A 98 2.59 -11.37 8.56
CA ALA A 98 1.53 -12.33 8.23
C ALA A 98 2.07 -13.53 7.44
N ILE A 99 3.04 -13.32 6.55
CA ILE A 99 3.64 -14.35 5.69
C ILE A 99 4.10 -15.59 6.46
N PRO A 100 4.96 -15.50 7.50
CA PRO A 100 5.42 -16.68 8.23
C PRO A 100 4.36 -17.29 9.15
N ALA A 101 3.31 -16.53 9.48
CA ALA A 101 2.24 -16.98 10.36
C ALA A 101 1.07 -17.65 9.61
N ALA A 102 1.08 -17.60 8.28
CA ALA A 102 0.08 -18.22 7.42
C ALA A 102 0.46 -19.65 7.05
N PRO A 103 -0.50 -20.56 6.81
CA PRO A 103 -0.23 -21.93 6.37
C PRO A 103 0.35 -22.00 4.95
N ASN A 104 0.20 -20.92 4.17
CA ASN A 104 0.84 -20.76 2.88
C ASN A 104 1.22 -19.27 2.70
N PRO A 105 2.50 -18.96 2.37
CA PRO A 105 2.99 -17.58 2.26
C PRO A 105 2.30 -16.77 1.15
N GLY A 106 1.70 -17.44 0.16
CA GLY A 106 0.92 -16.81 -0.89
C GLY A 106 -0.44 -16.27 -0.44
N LEU A 107 -1.00 -16.73 0.68
CA LEU A 107 -2.34 -16.33 1.11
C LEU A 107 -2.42 -14.87 1.60
N PRO A 108 -1.51 -14.38 2.47
CA PRO A 108 -1.45 -12.96 2.81
C PRO A 108 -1.26 -12.06 1.57
N ILE A 109 -0.43 -12.49 0.62
CA ILE A 109 -0.16 -11.76 -0.63
C ILE A 109 -1.40 -11.72 -1.51
N ALA A 110 -2.13 -12.83 -1.64
CA ALA A 110 -3.38 -12.89 -2.39
C ALA A 110 -4.45 -11.97 -1.79
N ILE A 111 -4.59 -11.96 -0.47
CA ILE A 111 -5.49 -11.02 0.24
C ILE A 111 -5.08 -9.59 -0.06
N GLN A 112 -3.80 -9.24 0.11
CA GLN A 112 -3.32 -7.88 -0.17
C GLN A 112 -3.52 -7.49 -1.64
N SER A 113 -3.34 -8.42 -2.59
CA SER A 113 -3.53 -8.18 -4.02
C SER A 113 -4.97 -7.82 -4.37
N SER A 114 -5.95 -8.20 -3.55
CA SER A 114 -7.33 -7.74 -3.70
C SER A 114 -7.49 -6.23 -3.51
N ALA A 115 -6.50 -5.52 -2.96
CA ALA A 115 -6.44 -4.06 -2.92
C ALA A 115 -6.63 -3.43 -4.32
N ILE A 116 -6.21 -4.10 -5.39
CA ILE A 116 -6.38 -3.64 -6.78
C ILE A 116 -7.86 -3.35 -7.09
N VAL A 117 -8.77 -4.21 -6.62
CA VAL A 117 -10.21 -4.05 -6.79
C VAL A 117 -10.68 -2.75 -6.12
N PHE A 118 -10.26 -2.54 -4.87
CA PHE A 118 -10.65 -1.37 -4.10
C PHE A 118 -10.05 -0.09 -4.66
N VAL A 119 -8.77 -0.10 -5.05
CA VAL A 119 -8.11 1.03 -5.69
C VAL A 119 -8.86 1.42 -6.96
N PHE A 120 -9.23 0.45 -7.80
CA PHE A 120 -9.97 0.75 -9.02
C PHE A 120 -11.35 1.37 -8.73
N LEU A 121 -12.14 0.77 -7.83
CA LEU A 121 -13.46 1.28 -7.47
C LEU A 121 -13.38 2.66 -6.80
N LEU A 122 -12.43 2.86 -5.89
CA LEU A 122 -12.22 4.12 -5.19
C LEU A 122 -11.67 5.20 -6.12
N SER A 123 -10.79 4.87 -7.06
CA SER A 123 -10.35 5.82 -8.09
C SER A 123 -11.52 6.29 -8.94
N ALA A 124 -12.40 5.38 -9.38
CA ALA A 124 -13.60 5.75 -10.13
C ALA A 124 -14.53 6.64 -9.29
N LEU A 125 -14.77 6.28 -8.03
CA LEU A 125 -15.58 7.06 -7.09
C LEU A 125 -14.98 8.45 -6.83
N PHE A 126 -13.68 8.55 -6.54
CA PHE A 126 -12.99 9.80 -6.25
C PHE A 126 -12.85 10.69 -7.48
N SER A 127 -12.69 10.11 -8.68
CA SER A 127 -12.73 10.89 -9.92
C SER A 127 -14.10 11.57 -10.13
N SER A 128 -15.18 10.95 -9.66
CA SER A 128 -16.54 11.48 -9.77
C SER A 128 -16.87 12.49 -8.65
N LEU A 129 -16.51 12.17 -7.40
CA LEU A 129 -16.82 13.00 -6.23
C LEU A 129 -15.84 14.16 -6.02
N MET A 130 -14.58 13.97 -6.42
CA MET A 130 -13.48 14.89 -6.17
C MET A 130 -12.64 15.13 -7.44
N PRO A 131 -13.26 15.56 -8.57
CA PRO A 131 -12.57 15.71 -9.87
C PRO A 131 -11.44 16.75 -9.85
N ARG A 132 -11.45 17.66 -8.86
CA ARG A 132 -10.35 18.60 -8.61
C ARG A 132 -9.05 17.90 -8.21
N PHE A 133 -9.15 16.80 -7.46
CA PHE A 133 -8.01 16.11 -6.86
C PHE A 133 -7.62 14.82 -7.58
N PHE A 134 -8.53 14.21 -8.34
CA PHE A 134 -8.31 12.95 -9.06
C PHE A 134 -8.62 13.10 -10.55
N ASP A 135 -7.86 12.41 -11.39
CA ASP A 135 -8.10 12.39 -12.84
C ASP A 135 -9.28 11.51 -13.21
N THR A 136 -9.86 11.76 -14.38
CA THR A 136 -11.02 11.02 -14.88
C THR A 136 -10.62 9.58 -15.17
N VAL A 137 -11.27 8.64 -14.49
CA VAL A 137 -11.03 7.20 -14.68
C VAL A 137 -11.97 6.68 -15.76
N ARG A 138 -11.43 6.02 -16.78
CA ARG A 138 -12.24 5.33 -17.80
C ARG A 138 -12.53 3.90 -17.35
N MET A 139 -13.81 3.55 -17.29
CA MET A 139 -14.28 2.21 -16.90
C MET A 139 -14.77 1.49 -18.15
N ASP A 140 -13.90 0.74 -18.81
CA ASP A 140 -14.30 -0.11 -19.94
C ASP A 140 -14.75 -1.50 -19.46
N PHE A 141 -15.57 -2.18 -20.26
CA PHE A 141 -16.09 -3.52 -19.95
C PHE A 141 -14.99 -4.53 -19.60
N TYR A 142 -13.84 -4.47 -20.29
CA TYR A 142 -12.70 -5.35 -20.02
C TYR A 142 -12.10 -5.15 -18.62
N HIS A 143 -12.03 -3.90 -18.14
CA HIS A 143 -11.55 -3.61 -16.79
C HIS A 143 -12.52 -4.14 -15.73
N PHE A 144 -13.83 -3.98 -15.97
CA PHE A 144 -14.86 -4.54 -15.10
C PHE A 144 -14.80 -6.07 -15.03
N LEU A 145 -14.66 -6.75 -16.17
CA LEU A 145 -14.53 -8.21 -16.23
C LEU A 145 -13.27 -8.71 -15.51
N GLY A 146 -12.14 -8.03 -15.70
CA GLY A 146 -10.89 -8.35 -15.01
C GLY A 146 -11.03 -8.28 -13.49
N ILE A 147 -11.72 -7.25 -12.98
CA ILE A 147 -11.98 -7.09 -11.55
C ILE A 147 -12.88 -8.21 -11.01
N LEU A 148 -13.93 -8.56 -11.74
CA LEU A 148 -14.82 -9.66 -11.36
C LEU A 148 -14.03 -10.97 -11.20
N LEU A 149 -13.10 -11.26 -12.12
CA LEU A 149 -12.24 -12.44 -12.06
C LEU A 149 -11.30 -12.41 -10.85
N ILE A 150 -10.73 -11.24 -10.52
CA ILE A 150 -9.89 -11.08 -9.31
C ILE A 150 -10.71 -11.35 -8.05
N ILE A 151 -11.92 -10.78 -7.94
CA ILE A 151 -12.81 -11.00 -6.80
C ILE A 151 -13.14 -12.49 -6.65
N LEU A 152 -13.50 -13.16 -7.75
CA LEU A 152 -13.81 -14.58 -7.75
C LEU A 152 -12.59 -15.43 -7.36
N GLY A 153 -11.41 -15.13 -7.90
CA GLY A 153 -10.17 -15.82 -7.56
C GLY A 153 -9.83 -15.71 -6.07
N VAL A 154 -9.93 -14.51 -5.50
CA VAL A 154 -9.71 -14.27 -4.07
C VAL A 154 -10.78 -14.98 -3.23
N ALA A 155 -12.05 -14.92 -3.63
CA ALA A 155 -13.15 -15.59 -2.94
C ALA A 155 -12.96 -17.11 -2.88
N VAL A 156 -12.51 -17.74 -3.98
CA VAL A 156 -12.19 -19.17 -4.02
C VAL A 156 -11.07 -19.50 -3.04
N ILE A 157 -9.98 -18.72 -3.03
CA ILE A 157 -8.84 -18.90 -2.12
C ILE A 157 -9.28 -18.81 -0.65
N VAL A 158 -10.16 -17.86 -0.33
CA VAL A 158 -10.68 -17.67 1.03
C VAL A 158 -11.64 -18.80 1.42
N SER A 159 -12.48 -19.28 0.49
CA SER A 159 -13.51 -20.30 0.75
C SER A 159 -12.98 -21.71 0.98
N ARG A 160 -11.75 -22.03 0.53
CA ARG A 160 -11.11 -23.34 0.75
C ARG A 160 -10.36 -23.44 2.08
N ARG A 161 -10.82 -22.71 3.10
CA ARG A 161 -10.27 -22.70 4.46
C ARG A 161 -11.21 -23.34 5.44
#